data_AF-A0A660W8L6-F1
#
_entry.id   AF-A0A660W8L6-F1
#
_cell.length_a   1.000
_cell.length_b   1.000
_cell.length_c   1.000
_cell.angle_alpha   90.00
_cell.angle_beta   90.00
_cell.angle_gamma   90.00
#
_symmetry.space_group_name_H-M   'P 1'
#
loop_
_entity.id
_entity.type
_entity.pdbx_description
1 polymer ?
#
loop_
_entity_poly.entity_id
_entity_poly.type
_entity_poly.pdbx_seq_one_letter_code
_entity_poly.pdbx_strand_id
1 'polypeptide(L)'
;MFIGDYKPYKAVEMASQPRPLVYFWIAHYNDGTYASQFDLNTFKENSIKIIDNSKLVKIGWYPIPYDLAVELNKRGIPAISNPLLPKIEVEINKNKRFILFMRNFISIEEFRICENCGKEFQATGSVKFFGDSYWRSPICPHCGKHDYWQCKQCGEKYDLFSATESTPPEKGGHGHCPKCGGYLELIRVTSKQYTRERRWRLYVVGFQETIAGRNYKVMLYADENGNVEMKYE
;
A
#
# COMPACT_ATOMS: atom_id res chain seq x y z
N MET A 1 -29.42 25.74 21.02
CA MET A 1 -28.55 25.99 19.87
C MET A 1 -27.14 25.67 20.31
N PHE A 2 -26.69 24.42 20.12
CA PHE A 2 -25.37 23.97 20.56
C PHE A 2 -24.39 24.17 19.41
N ILE A 3 -23.51 25.17 19.53
CA ILE A 3 -22.36 25.34 18.66
C ILE A 3 -21.29 24.42 19.24
N GLY A 4 -21.19 23.21 18.68
CA GLY A 4 -20.12 22.27 19.00
C GLY A 4 -18.84 22.70 18.31
N ASP A 5 -17.82 23.08 19.09
CA ASP A 5 -16.48 23.37 18.61
C ASP A 5 -15.90 22.17 17.87
N TYR A 6 -15.77 22.30 16.55
CA TYR A 6 -15.07 21.34 15.71
C TYR A 6 -13.57 21.47 15.98
N LYS A 7 -13.04 20.66 16.91
CA LYS A 7 -11.60 20.53 17.08
C LYS A 7 -11.03 19.82 15.84
N PRO A 8 -10.13 20.45 15.07
CA PRO A 8 -9.46 19.76 13.98
C PRO A 8 -8.74 18.54 14.56
N TYR A 9 -8.95 17.39 13.94
CA TYR A 9 -8.19 16.18 14.21
C TYR A 9 -6.70 16.55 14.14
N LYS A 10 -6.03 16.60 15.29
CA LYS A 10 -4.57 16.57 15.33
C LYS A 10 -4.19 15.29 14.61
N ALA A 11 -3.61 15.43 13.42
CA ALA A 11 -2.83 14.37 12.82
C ALA A 11 -1.73 14.05 13.83
N VAL A 12 -1.99 13.07 14.69
CA VAL A 12 -0.94 12.35 15.39
C VAL A 12 0.00 11.93 14.26
N GLU A 13 1.27 12.31 14.35
CA GLU A 13 2.32 11.70 13.55
C GLU A 13 2.17 10.19 13.70
N MET A 14 1.44 9.57 12.77
CA MET A 14 1.31 8.14 12.68
C MET A 14 2.66 7.69 12.16
N ALA A 15 3.63 7.55 13.06
CA ALA A 15 4.78 6.70 12.83
C ALA A 15 4.23 5.43 12.22
N SER A 16 4.49 5.24 10.93
CA SER A 16 3.85 4.24 10.10
C SER A 16 3.95 2.89 10.81
N GLN A 17 2.82 2.36 11.29
CA GLN A 17 2.81 1.10 12.03
C GLN A 17 3.47 0.02 11.15
N PRO A 18 4.40 -0.79 11.69
CA PRO A 18 5.04 -1.84 10.90
C PRO A 18 3.98 -2.82 10.40
N ARG A 19 4.09 -3.25 9.14
CA ARG A 19 3.16 -4.20 8.52
C ARG A 19 3.19 -5.51 9.34
N PRO A 20 2.03 -6.00 9.83
CA PRO A 20 1.98 -7.20 10.66
C PRO A 20 2.62 -8.42 10.01
N LEU A 21 3.23 -9.28 10.80
CA LEU A 21 3.70 -10.58 10.33
C LEU A 21 2.51 -11.52 10.13
N VAL A 22 2.51 -12.29 9.05
CA VAL A 22 1.53 -13.37 8.80
C VAL A 22 2.18 -14.75 8.69
N TYR A 23 3.49 -14.79 8.44
CA TYR A 23 4.32 -15.99 8.53
C TYR A 23 5.45 -15.82 9.55
N PHE A 24 5.95 -16.96 10.01
CA PHE A 24 7.21 -17.08 10.74
C PHE A 24 8.00 -18.28 10.22
N TRP A 25 9.33 -18.26 10.34
CA TRP A 25 10.14 -19.38 9.83
C TRP A 25 10.25 -20.53 10.83
N ILE A 26 10.32 -21.75 10.31
CA ILE A 26 10.73 -22.96 11.06
C ILE A 26 11.78 -23.72 10.24
N ALA A 27 12.86 -24.11 10.91
CA ALA A 27 13.95 -24.94 10.42
C ALA A 27 13.89 -26.31 11.11
N HIS A 28 13.86 -27.39 10.32
CA HIS A 28 13.84 -28.78 10.80
C HIS A 28 15.19 -29.44 10.57
N TYR A 29 15.65 -30.18 11.57
CA TYR A 29 16.95 -30.84 11.57
C TYR A 29 16.84 -32.36 11.43
N ASN A 30 17.93 -33.00 11.01
CA ASN A 30 18.02 -34.45 10.79
C ASN A 30 17.89 -35.29 12.07
N ASP A 31 18.07 -34.70 13.25
CA ASP A 31 17.88 -35.33 14.56
C ASP A 31 16.43 -35.23 15.07
N GLY A 32 15.52 -34.67 14.26
CA GLY A 32 14.11 -34.47 14.61
C GLY A 32 13.84 -33.20 15.43
N THR A 33 14.88 -32.45 15.80
CA THR A 33 14.71 -31.15 16.46
C THR A 33 14.33 -30.06 15.45
N TYR A 34 13.86 -28.93 15.96
CA TYR A 34 13.54 -27.75 15.15
C TYR A 34 13.97 -26.46 15.83
N ALA A 35 14.16 -25.42 15.03
CA ALA A 35 14.28 -24.04 15.48
C ALA A 35 13.21 -23.19 14.78
N SER A 36 12.67 -22.19 15.47
CA SER A 36 11.66 -21.27 14.94
C SER A 36 12.08 -19.82 15.10
N GLN A 37 11.48 -18.93 14.30
CA GLN A 37 11.71 -17.49 14.39
C GLN A 37 11.46 -16.93 15.78
N PHE A 38 10.47 -17.45 16.49
CA PHE A 38 10.18 -17.06 17.86
C PHE A 38 10.39 -18.28 18.75
N ASP A 39 11.10 -18.08 19.85
CA ASP A 39 11.14 -19.05 20.94
C ASP A 39 9.73 -19.14 21.55
N LEU A 40 9.14 -20.33 21.59
CA LEU A 40 7.73 -20.48 21.97
C LEU A 40 7.47 -20.30 23.48
N ASN A 41 8.52 -20.26 24.30
CA ASN A 41 8.40 -20.04 25.74
C ASN A 41 8.60 -18.56 26.11
N THR A 42 9.56 -17.90 25.46
CA THR A 42 9.98 -16.52 25.77
C THR A 42 9.47 -15.49 24.77
N PHE A 43 8.97 -15.94 23.62
CA PHE A 43 8.53 -15.12 22.48
C PHE A 43 9.59 -14.16 21.94
N LYS A 44 10.86 -14.40 22.29
CA LYS A 44 11.99 -13.66 21.74
C LYS A 44 12.26 -14.11 20.31
N GLU A 45 12.55 -13.14 19.45
CA GLU A 45 12.94 -13.44 18.08
C GLU A 45 14.34 -14.03 18.04
N ASN A 46 14.46 -15.19 17.42
CA ASN A 46 15.70 -15.86 17.12
C ASN A 46 16.32 -15.29 15.84
N SER A 47 17.64 -15.10 15.86
CA SER A 47 18.38 -14.73 14.65
C SER A 47 18.40 -15.90 13.67
N ILE A 48 18.25 -15.63 12.38
CA ILE A 48 18.46 -16.62 11.31
C ILE A 48 19.83 -17.32 11.38
N LYS A 49 20.82 -16.69 12.03
CA LYS A 49 22.17 -17.24 12.24
C LYS A 49 22.20 -18.48 13.15
N ILE A 50 21.13 -18.76 13.90
CA ILE A 50 21.06 -19.98 14.72
C ILE A 50 20.84 -21.25 13.88
N ILE A 51 20.50 -21.09 12.60
CA ILE A 51 20.17 -22.21 11.72
C ILE A 51 21.46 -22.91 11.29
N ASP A 52 21.63 -24.15 11.74
CA ASP A 52 22.76 -25.01 11.37
C ASP A 52 22.48 -25.73 10.04
N ASN A 53 23.03 -25.20 8.94
CA ASN A 53 22.87 -25.79 7.60
C ASN A 53 23.42 -27.23 7.51
N SER A 54 24.35 -27.64 8.38
CA SER A 54 24.92 -29.00 8.32
C SER A 54 23.93 -30.08 8.75
N LYS A 55 22.94 -29.70 9.56
CA LYS A 55 21.88 -30.58 10.08
C LYS A 55 20.52 -30.33 9.43
N LEU A 56 20.38 -29.21 8.72
CA LEU A 56 19.12 -28.76 8.14
C LEU A 56 18.61 -29.72 7.06
N VAL A 57 17.38 -30.19 7.23
CA VAL A 57 16.69 -31.03 6.22
C VAL A 57 15.55 -30.28 5.54
N LYS A 58 14.98 -29.28 6.22
CA LYS A 58 13.84 -28.52 5.70
C LYS A 58 13.78 -27.15 6.36
N ILE A 59 13.41 -26.15 5.59
CA ILE A 59 13.15 -24.80 6.11
C ILE A 59 11.99 -24.18 5.36
N GLY A 60 11.19 -23.37 6.04
CA GLY A 60 10.02 -22.78 5.42
C GLY A 60 9.42 -21.64 6.22
N TRP A 61 8.48 -20.96 5.57
CA TRP A 61 7.58 -20.00 6.20
C TRP A 61 6.25 -20.68 6.52
N TYR A 62 5.81 -20.54 7.77
CA TYR A 62 4.61 -21.15 8.32
C TYR A 62 3.63 -20.07 8.74
N PRO A 63 2.33 -20.22 8.45
CA PRO A 63 1.33 -19.27 8.91
C PRO A 63 1.39 -19.11 10.41
N ILE A 64 1.31 -17.88 10.91
CA ILE A 64 1.33 -17.62 12.35
C ILE A 64 0.05 -18.21 12.99
N PRO A 65 0.17 -19.11 13.98
CA PRO A 65 -0.98 -19.60 14.73
C PRO A 65 -1.63 -18.48 15.57
N TYR A 66 -2.91 -18.64 15.90
CA TYR A 66 -3.66 -17.64 16.66
C TYR A 66 -3.00 -17.28 17.99
N ASP A 67 -2.64 -18.28 18.80
CA ASP A 67 -2.05 -18.06 20.12
C ASP A 67 -0.71 -17.31 20.04
N LEU A 68 0.11 -17.65 19.03
CA LEU A 68 1.37 -16.95 18.78
C LEU A 68 1.12 -15.49 18.38
N ALA A 69 0.15 -15.22 17.50
CA ALA A 69 -0.19 -13.85 17.12
C ALA A 69 -0.64 -13.02 18.33
N VAL A 70 -1.47 -13.58 19.21
CA VAL A 70 -1.92 -12.92 20.45
C VAL A 70 -0.73 -12.54 21.33
N GLU A 71 0.19 -13.46 21.57
CA GLU A 71 1.37 -13.21 22.42
C GLU A 71 2.35 -12.21 21.79
N LEU A 72 2.58 -12.28 20.47
CA LEU A 72 3.40 -11.31 19.76
C LEU A 72 2.82 -9.89 19.86
N ASN A 73 1.51 -9.73 19.65
CA ASN A 73 0.84 -8.43 19.74
C ASN A 73 0.91 -7.85 21.16
N LYS A 74 0.74 -8.66 22.21
CA LYS A 74 0.91 -8.22 23.62
C LYS A 74 2.30 -7.65 23.88
N ARG A 75 3.30 -8.07 23.09
CA ARG A 75 4.72 -7.66 23.21
C ARG A 75 5.10 -6.55 22.22
N GLY A 76 4.13 -5.98 21.52
CA GLY A 76 4.37 -4.90 20.55
C GLY A 76 4.96 -5.38 19.23
N ILE A 77 4.85 -6.66 18.90
CA ILE A 77 5.22 -7.23 17.60
C ILE A 77 3.92 -7.46 16.81
N PRO A 78 3.56 -6.61 15.84
CA PRO A 78 2.31 -6.76 15.11
C PRO A 78 2.29 -8.08 14.33
N ALA A 79 1.30 -8.90 14.59
CA ALA A 79 1.12 -10.20 13.93
C ALA A 79 -0.36 -10.49 13.68
N ILE A 80 -0.67 -11.16 12.58
CA ILE A 80 -2.02 -11.59 12.22
C ILE A 80 -1.97 -13.09 11.95
N SER A 81 -2.88 -13.83 12.58
CA SER A 81 -3.07 -15.23 12.24
C SER A 81 -3.99 -15.35 11.03
N ASN A 82 -3.55 -16.08 10.02
CA ASN A 82 -4.38 -16.49 8.90
C ASN A 82 -4.10 -17.96 8.58
N PRO A 83 -4.92 -18.89 9.11
CA PRO A 83 -4.70 -20.33 8.93
C PRO A 83 -4.95 -20.81 7.48
N LEU A 84 -5.51 -19.97 6.60
CA LEU A 84 -5.73 -20.29 5.19
C LEU A 84 -4.47 -20.09 4.33
N LEU A 85 -3.43 -19.47 4.88
CA LEU A 85 -2.17 -19.30 4.17
C LEU A 85 -1.45 -20.65 3.99
N PRO A 86 -0.83 -20.90 2.83
CA PRO A 86 -0.06 -22.11 2.61
C PRO A 86 1.27 -22.06 3.37
N LYS A 87 1.67 -23.15 4.02
CA LYS A 87 3.09 -23.29 4.41
C LYS A 87 3.93 -23.45 3.13
N ILE A 88 5.06 -22.77 3.08
CA ILE A 88 6.00 -22.84 1.95
C ILE A 88 7.35 -23.33 2.49
N GLU A 89 7.83 -24.43 1.94
CA GLU A 89 8.98 -25.15 2.48
C GLU A 89 9.89 -25.57 1.33
N VAL A 90 11.19 -25.66 1.62
CA VAL A 90 12.17 -26.27 0.73
C VAL A 90 12.94 -27.35 1.48
N GLU A 91 13.23 -28.43 0.76
CA GLU A 91 14.10 -29.50 1.25
C GLU A 91 15.57 -29.12 1.03
N ILE A 92 16.35 -29.29 2.10
CA ILE A 92 17.78 -29.02 2.12
C ILE A 92 18.49 -30.35 2.28
N ASN A 93 19.48 -30.57 1.42
CA ASN A 93 20.42 -31.68 1.53
C ASN A 93 21.84 -31.13 1.56
N LYS A 94 22.85 -31.99 1.73
CA LYS A 94 24.26 -31.57 1.95
C LYS A 94 24.82 -30.64 0.87
N ASN A 95 24.29 -30.67 -0.35
CA ASN A 95 24.77 -29.86 -1.48
C ASN A 95 24.00 -28.53 -1.65
N LYS A 96 22.98 -28.30 -0.81
CA LYS A 96 22.11 -27.14 -0.86
C LYS A 96 22.40 -26.21 0.31
N ARG A 97 22.58 -24.93 0.01
CA ARG A 97 22.63 -23.86 1.00
C ARG A 97 21.28 -23.16 1.02
N PHE A 98 20.62 -23.08 2.18
CA PHE A 98 19.32 -22.42 2.25
C PHE A 98 19.41 -20.91 1.96
N ILE A 99 18.29 -20.36 1.48
CA ILE A 99 18.03 -18.93 1.32
C ILE A 99 16.72 -18.65 2.06
N LEU A 100 16.71 -17.67 2.96
CA LEU A 100 15.51 -17.29 3.70
C LEU A 100 15.59 -15.80 4.06
N PHE A 101 14.61 -15.00 3.64
CA PHE A 101 14.51 -13.58 3.98
C PHE A 101 13.10 -13.03 3.73
N MET A 102 12.84 -11.82 4.23
CA MET A 102 11.63 -11.05 3.91
C MET A 102 11.99 -9.85 3.03
N ARG A 103 11.16 -9.53 2.02
CA ARG A 103 11.21 -8.24 1.32
C ARG A 103 10.05 -7.38 1.77
N ASN A 104 10.36 -6.21 2.31
CA ASN A 104 9.36 -5.22 2.69
C ASN A 104 9.24 -4.18 1.59
N PHE A 105 8.03 -3.86 1.19
CA PHE A 105 7.75 -2.87 0.16
C PHE A 105 6.90 -1.76 0.75
N ILE A 106 7.18 -0.54 0.30
CA ILE A 106 6.43 0.66 0.62
C ILE A 106 6.15 1.35 -0.71
N SER A 107 4.90 1.70 -0.95
CA SER A 107 4.47 2.51 -2.09
C SER A 107 3.61 3.65 -1.58
N ILE A 108 3.78 4.82 -2.16
CA ILE A 108 2.86 5.94 -1.98
C ILE A 108 1.91 5.91 -3.18
N GLU A 109 0.64 5.63 -2.92
CA GLU A 109 -0.40 5.67 -3.92
C GLU A 109 -1.09 7.04 -3.89
N GLU A 110 -1.13 7.70 -5.03
CA GLU A 110 -1.93 8.91 -5.23
C GLU A 110 -3.32 8.54 -5.73
N PHE A 111 -4.34 9.07 -5.07
CA PHE A 111 -5.74 8.84 -5.45
C PHE A 111 -6.56 10.12 -5.31
N ARG A 112 -7.76 10.11 -5.86
CA ARG A 112 -8.72 11.22 -5.81
C ARG A 112 -10.07 10.66 -5.37
N ILE A 113 -10.83 11.46 -4.64
CA ILE A 113 -12.22 11.17 -4.30
C ILE A 113 -13.08 12.19 -5.04
N CYS A 114 -14.03 11.70 -5.85
CA CYS A 114 -14.98 12.60 -6.50
C CYS A 114 -15.99 13.13 -5.49
N GLU A 115 -16.03 14.44 -5.24
CA GLU A 115 -16.96 15.06 -4.29
C GLU A 115 -18.43 14.93 -4.70
N ASN A 116 -18.69 14.67 -5.99
CA ASN A 116 -20.06 14.48 -6.48
C ASN A 116 -20.61 13.06 -6.23
N CYS A 117 -19.81 12.01 -6.41
CA CYS A 117 -20.29 10.62 -6.27
C CYS A 117 -19.63 9.82 -5.13
N GLY A 118 -18.66 10.40 -4.43
CA GLY A 118 -17.94 9.79 -3.33
C GLY A 118 -16.95 8.67 -3.72
N LYS A 119 -16.85 8.32 -5.00
CA LYS A 119 -15.99 7.21 -5.44
C LYS A 119 -14.53 7.62 -5.60
N GLU A 120 -13.65 6.71 -5.18
CA GLU A 120 -12.21 6.79 -5.40
C GLU A 120 -11.86 6.48 -6.85
N PHE A 121 -10.87 7.18 -7.38
CA PHE A 121 -10.21 6.85 -8.65
C PHE A 121 -8.76 7.35 -8.67
N GLN A 122 -7.93 6.74 -9.51
CA GLN A 122 -6.56 7.18 -9.76
C GLN A 122 -6.53 7.97 -11.08
N ALA A 123 -5.86 9.12 -11.12
CA ALA A 123 -5.62 9.83 -12.38
C ALA A 123 -4.38 9.30 -13.09
N THR A 124 -4.41 8.02 -13.46
CA THR A 124 -3.38 7.40 -14.30
C THR A 124 -3.60 7.76 -15.76
N GLY A 125 -2.74 7.28 -16.67
CA GLY A 125 -2.77 7.63 -18.10
C GLY A 125 -4.09 7.31 -18.84
N SER A 126 -5.00 6.51 -18.27
CA SER A 126 -6.31 6.20 -18.84
C SER A 126 -7.40 7.22 -18.49
N VAL A 127 -7.17 8.11 -17.54
CA VAL A 127 -8.16 9.11 -17.13
C VAL A 127 -8.19 10.26 -18.13
N LYS A 128 -9.39 10.59 -18.62
CA LYS A 128 -9.62 11.76 -19.46
C LYS A 128 -9.54 13.03 -18.61
N PHE A 129 -9.06 14.11 -19.20
CA PHE A 129 -9.01 15.42 -18.57
C PHE A 129 -9.92 16.39 -19.32
N PHE A 130 -10.60 17.24 -18.56
CA PHE A 130 -11.42 18.33 -19.07
C PHE A 130 -10.85 19.67 -18.59
N GLY A 131 -10.86 20.66 -19.47
CA GLY A 131 -10.38 22.00 -19.14
C GLY A 131 -9.74 22.71 -20.32
N ASP A 132 -9.23 23.90 -20.05
CA ASP A 132 -8.58 24.81 -20.98
C ASP A 132 -7.10 25.01 -20.61
N SER A 133 -6.47 26.06 -21.15
CA SER A 133 -5.08 26.42 -20.84
C SER A 133 -4.88 26.90 -19.39
N TYR A 134 -5.95 27.33 -18.70
CA TYR A 134 -5.88 27.88 -17.34
C TYR A 134 -6.03 26.79 -16.28
N TRP A 135 -6.92 25.82 -16.51
CA TRP A 135 -7.11 24.70 -15.59
C TRP A 135 -7.52 23.43 -16.32
N ARG A 136 -6.89 22.32 -15.98
CA ARG A 136 -7.28 20.98 -16.44
C ARG A 136 -7.50 20.08 -15.24
N SER A 137 -8.69 19.49 -15.17
CA SER A 137 -9.06 18.56 -14.11
C SER A 137 -9.36 17.17 -14.69
N PRO A 138 -9.11 16.10 -13.93
CA PRO A 138 -9.50 14.77 -14.36
C PRO A 138 -11.02 14.65 -14.35
N ILE A 139 -11.57 13.97 -15.36
CA ILE A 139 -12.98 13.60 -15.40
C ILE A 139 -13.16 12.35 -14.54
N CYS A 140 -14.12 12.36 -13.61
CA CYS A 140 -14.43 11.19 -12.80
C CYS A 140 -14.88 10.03 -13.72
N PRO A 141 -14.21 8.87 -13.71
CA PRO A 141 -14.56 7.76 -14.59
C PRO A 141 -15.90 7.12 -14.22
N HIS A 142 -16.42 7.39 -13.02
CA HIS A 142 -17.66 6.78 -12.53
C HIS A 142 -18.91 7.60 -12.80
N CYS A 143 -18.81 8.93 -12.86
CA CYS A 143 -19.97 9.82 -13.00
C CYS A 143 -19.80 10.92 -14.06
N GLY A 144 -18.64 11.02 -14.70
CA GLY A 144 -18.36 12.00 -15.75
C GLY A 144 -18.21 13.46 -15.27
N LYS A 145 -18.31 13.72 -13.97
CA LYS A 145 -18.12 15.08 -13.42
C LYS A 145 -16.66 15.48 -13.41
N HIS A 146 -16.42 16.78 -13.41
CA HIS A 146 -15.12 17.42 -13.38
C HIS A 146 -15.20 18.71 -12.55
N ASP A 147 -14.08 19.37 -12.34
CA ASP A 147 -14.06 20.68 -11.68
C ASP A 147 -14.76 21.73 -12.55
N TYR A 148 -15.32 22.76 -11.91
CA TYR A 148 -15.96 23.87 -12.59
C TYR A 148 -15.72 25.18 -11.84
N TRP A 149 -15.93 26.30 -12.52
CA TRP A 149 -15.86 27.62 -11.93
C TRP A 149 -17.24 28.09 -11.49
N GLN A 150 -17.32 28.75 -10.34
CA GLN A 150 -18.56 29.29 -9.81
C GLN A 150 -18.39 30.75 -9.42
N CYS A 151 -19.35 31.61 -9.78
CA CYS A 151 -19.35 32.98 -9.31
C CYS A 151 -19.72 33.06 -7.83
N LYS A 152 -18.87 33.70 -7.02
CA LYS A 152 -19.13 33.90 -5.57
C LYS A 152 -20.35 34.76 -5.26
N GLN A 153 -20.75 35.64 -6.20
CA GLN A 153 -21.86 36.57 -5.98
C GLN A 153 -23.21 35.99 -6.42
N CYS A 154 -23.29 35.45 -7.64
CA CYS A 154 -24.56 35.00 -8.21
C CYS A 154 -24.69 33.47 -8.33
N GLY A 155 -23.64 32.71 -8.01
CA GLY A 155 -23.66 31.24 -8.04
C GLY A 155 -23.64 30.61 -9.43
N GLU A 156 -23.59 31.41 -10.51
CA GLU A 156 -23.52 30.93 -11.89
C GLU A 156 -22.28 30.04 -12.09
N LYS A 157 -22.47 28.93 -12.83
CA LYS A 157 -21.42 27.93 -13.07
C LYS A 157 -20.90 28.01 -14.50
N TYR A 158 -19.59 27.80 -14.64
CA TYR A 158 -18.88 27.79 -15.91
C TYR A 158 -17.94 26.59 -15.93
N ASP A 159 -18.05 25.74 -16.95
CA ASP A 159 -17.22 24.54 -17.06
C ASP A 159 -15.75 24.89 -17.42
N LEU A 160 -15.54 25.99 -18.13
CA LEU A 160 -14.21 26.49 -18.55
C LEU A 160 -13.98 27.90 -18.01
N PHE A 161 -12.72 28.24 -17.72
CA PHE A 161 -12.36 29.61 -17.31
C PHE A 161 -12.48 30.57 -18.49
N SER A 162 -12.11 30.10 -19.68
CA SER A 162 -12.18 30.86 -20.94
C SER A 162 -13.58 31.34 -21.31
N ALA A 163 -14.63 30.74 -20.75
CA ALA A 163 -16.01 31.22 -20.88
C ALA A 163 -16.22 32.65 -20.33
N THR A 164 -15.23 33.21 -19.62
CA THR A 164 -15.25 34.56 -19.07
C THR A 164 -14.30 35.55 -19.76
N GLU A 165 -13.62 35.14 -20.84
CA GLU A 165 -12.69 36.02 -21.57
C GLU A 165 -13.39 37.27 -22.13
N SER A 166 -14.67 37.14 -22.52
CA SER A 166 -15.47 38.24 -23.07
C SER A 166 -16.11 39.13 -22.00
N THR A 167 -15.81 38.96 -20.71
CA THR A 167 -16.38 39.80 -19.65
C THR A 167 -15.89 41.25 -19.85
N PRO A 168 -16.80 42.24 -19.94
CA PRO A 168 -16.40 43.63 -20.15
C PRO A 168 -15.56 44.20 -19.00
N PRO A 169 -14.67 45.19 -19.25
CA PRO A 169 -13.86 45.82 -18.21
C PRO A 169 -14.68 46.43 -17.06
N GLU A 170 -15.87 46.98 -17.36
CA GLU A 170 -16.78 47.53 -16.35
C GLU A 170 -17.33 46.48 -15.37
N LYS A 171 -17.28 45.19 -15.75
CA LYS A 171 -17.62 44.05 -14.90
C LYS A 171 -16.38 43.34 -14.32
N GLY A 172 -15.21 43.98 -14.39
CA GLY A 172 -13.95 43.46 -13.88
C GLY A 172 -13.07 42.73 -14.92
N GLY A 173 -13.55 42.54 -16.15
CA GLY A 173 -12.78 41.89 -17.20
C GLY A 173 -12.65 40.37 -17.03
N HIS A 174 -11.68 39.78 -17.74
CA HIS A 174 -11.38 38.34 -17.73
C HIS A 174 -11.25 37.76 -16.31
N GLY A 175 -11.86 36.60 -16.07
CA GLY A 175 -11.89 35.94 -14.76
C GLY A 175 -13.03 36.39 -13.84
N HIS A 176 -13.86 37.34 -14.29
CA HIS A 176 -15.08 37.75 -13.61
C HIS A 176 -16.32 37.22 -14.32
N CYS A 177 -17.40 37.01 -13.57
CA CYS A 177 -18.66 36.53 -14.07
C CYS A 177 -19.28 37.50 -15.10
N PRO A 178 -19.52 37.08 -16.36
CA PRO A 178 -20.15 37.93 -17.39
C PRO A 178 -21.51 38.52 -16.98
N LYS A 179 -22.25 37.83 -16.10
CA LYS A 179 -23.57 38.28 -15.66
C LYS A 179 -23.49 39.44 -14.66
N CYS A 180 -22.74 39.28 -13.57
CA CYS A 180 -22.76 40.24 -12.44
C CYS A 180 -21.41 40.91 -12.12
N GLY A 181 -20.32 40.52 -12.78
CA GLY A 181 -18.98 41.02 -12.50
C GLY A 181 -18.33 40.46 -11.22
N GLY A 182 -18.94 39.45 -10.60
CA GLY A 182 -18.40 38.83 -9.39
C GLY A 182 -17.23 37.88 -9.69
N TYR A 183 -16.29 37.77 -8.74
CA TYR A 183 -15.15 36.84 -8.82
C TYR A 183 -15.59 35.39 -8.97
N LEU A 184 -14.85 34.63 -9.78
CA LEU A 184 -14.99 33.20 -9.88
C LEU A 184 -14.12 32.46 -8.86
N GLU A 185 -14.64 31.36 -8.34
CA GLU A 185 -13.88 30.37 -7.60
C GLU A 185 -13.90 29.02 -8.31
N LEU A 186 -12.79 28.31 -8.26
CA LEU A 186 -12.70 26.95 -8.76
C LEU A 186 -13.28 25.99 -7.72
N ILE A 187 -14.37 25.33 -8.07
CA ILE A 187 -14.95 24.24 -7.29
C ILE A 187 -14.28 22.93 -7.70
N ARG A 188 -13.44 22.41 -6.80
CA ARG A 188 -12.66 21.18 -7.00
C ARG A 188 -13.46 19.92 -6.67
N VAL A 189 -14.16 19.40 -7.67
CA VAL A 189 -14.97 18.17 -7.55
C VAL A 189 -14.12 16.92 -7.70
N THR A 190 -13.08 16.95 -8.53
CA THR A 190 -12.30 15.75 -8.90
C THR A 190 -10.79 15.94 -8.77
N SER A 191 -10.29 17.17 -8.69
CA SER A 191 -8.85 17.43 -8.59
C SER A 191 -8.26 17.34 -7.18
N LYS A 192 -9.08 17.17 -6.13
CA LYS A 192 -8.58 16.97 -4.77
C LYS A 192 -7.82 15.64 -4.69
N GLN A 193 -6.51 15.77 -4.56
CA GLN A 193 -5.58 14.66 -4.50
C GLN A 193 -5.31 14.28 -3.04
N TYR A 194 -5.30 12.99 -2.80
CA TYR A 194 -4.95 12.36 -1.55
C TYR A 194 -3.81 11.39 -1.80
N THR A 195 -3.04 11.12 -0.76
CA THR A 195 -1.99 10.11 -0.78
C THR A 195 -2.29 9.09 0.30
N ARG A 196 -2.00 7.82 0.02
CA ARG A 196 -1.95 6.78 1.04
C ARG A 196 -0.68 5.98 0.89
N GLU A 197 -0.12 5.60 2.03
CA GLU A 197 0.98 4.66 2.05
C GLU A 197 0.42 3.23 2.01
N ARG A 198 0.94 2.42 1.09
CA ARG A 198 0.68 0.99 1.01
C ARG A 198 1.95 0.22 1.35
N ARG A 199 1.83 -0.70 2.30
CA ARG A 199 2.89 -1.62 2.69
C ARG A 199 2.49 -3.05 2.39
N TRP A 200 3.43 -3.84 1.89
CA TRP A 200 3.26 -5.29 1.76
C TRP A 200 4.60 -5.98 1.94
N ARG A 201 4.54 -7.29 2.18
CA ARG A 201 5.71 -8.12 2.43
C ARG A 201 5.70 -9.34 1.51
N LEU A 202 6.88 -9.73 1.04
CA LEU A 202 7.11 -11.05 0.47
C LEU A 202 7.97 -11.88 1.41
N TYR A 203 7.58 -13.13 1.59
CA TYR A 203 8.28 -14.14 2.36
C TYR A 203 9.02 -15.05 1.39
N VAL A 204 10.35 -15.08 1.48
CA VAL A 204 11.20 -15.76 0.51
C VAL A 204 11.90 -16.93 1.18
N VAL A 205 11.74 -18.12 0.60
CA VAL A 205 12.49 -19.32 1.00
C VAL A 205 13.03 -20.02 -0.25
N GLY A 206 14.22 -20.58 -0.18
CA GLY A 206 14.88 -21.16 -1.33
C GLY A 206 16.15 -21.91 -0.97
N PHE A 207 16.87 -22.33 -2.00
CA PHE A 207 18.19 -22.89 -1.85
C PHE A 207 19.09 -22.48 -3.02
N GLN A 208 20.39 -22.50 -2.75
CA GLN A 208 21.43 -22.45 -3.76
C GLN A 208 22.13 -23.81 -3.82
N GLU A 209 22.36 -24.32 -5.02
CA GLU A 209 23.17 -25.51 -5.26
C GLU A 209 24.23 -25.25 -6.33
N THR A 210 25.36 -25.93 -6.21
CA THR A 210 26.45 -25.83 -7.18
C THR A 210 26.46 -27.09 -8.05
N ILE A 211 26.17 -26.94 -9.35
CA ILE A 211 26.18 -28.03 -10.33
C ILE A 211 27.22 -27.70 -11.40
N ALA A 212 28.20 -28.59 -11.59
CA ALA A 212 29.28 -28.42 -12.56
C ALA A 212 30.00 -27.05 -12.47
N GLY A 213 30.26 -26.59 -11.25
CA GLY A 213 30.94 -25.31 -10.97
C GLY A 213 30.08 -24.06 -11.17
N ARG A 214 28.80 -24.20 -11.54
CA ARG A 214 27.83 -23.08 -11.62
C ARG A 214 26.88 -23.10 -10.45
N ASN A 215 26.53 -21.93 -9.94
CA ASN A 215 25.56 -21.79 -8.87
C ASN A 215 24.17 -21.58 -9.46
N TYR A 216 23.22 -22.38 -9.02
CA TYR A 216 21.81 -22.27 -9.35
C TYR A 216 21.04 -21.94 -8.08
N LYS A 217 20.06 -21.04 -8.18
CA LYS A 217 19.18 -20.68 -7.08
C LYS A 217 17.74 -20.99 -7.46
N VAL A 218 17.04 -21.62 -6.53
CA VAL A 218 15.59 -21.79 -6.60
C VAL A 218 14.98 -21.04 -5.44
N MET A 219 14.04 -20.14 -5.72
CA MET A 219 13.38 -19.31 -4.72
C MET A 219 11.86 -19.38 -4.86
N LEU A 220 11.19 -19.54 -3.74
CA LEU A 220 9.75 -19.39 -3.57
C LEU A 220 9.47 -18.05 -2.92
N TYR A 221 8.60 -17.26 -3.54
CA TYR A 221 8.10 -15.99 -3.03
C TYR A 221 6.63 -16.17 -2.67
N ALA A 222 6.27 -15.96 -1.40
CA ALA A 222 4.86 -15.87 -1.01
C ALA A 222 4.49 -14.47 -0.58
N ASP A 223 3.31 -14.03 -1.01
CA ASP A 223 2.68 -12.80 -0.51
C ASP A 223 1.80 -13.06 0.71
N GLU A 224 1.25 -11.97 1.26
CA GLU A 224 0.38 -12.00 2.44
C GLU A 224 -1.03 -12.55 2.14
N ASN A 225 -1.35 -12.83 0.88
CA ASN A 225 -2.60 -13.44 0.44
C ASN A 225 -2.45 -14.95 0.16
N GLY A 226 -1.23 -15.49 0.25
CA GLY A 226 -0.93 -16.89 -0.01
C GLY A 226 -0.64 -17.21 -1.48
N ASN A 227 -0.48 -16.20 -2.34
CA ASN A 227 0.01 -16.44 -3.70
C ASN A 227 1.50 -16.81 -3.64
N VAL A 228 1.89 -17.87 -4.36
CA VAL A 228 3.28 -18.36 -4.38
C VAL A 228 3.82 -18.33 -5.80
N GLU A 229 4.98 -17.71 -5.98
CA GLU A 229 5.73 -17.67 -7.24
C GLU A 229 7.09 -18.35 -7.07
N MET A 230 7.46 -19.23 -8.00
CA MET A 230 8.79 -19.86 -8.03
C MET A 230 9.68 -19.17 -9.07
N LYS A 231 10.95 -18.90 -8.72
CA LYS A 231 11.96 -18.35 -9.63
C LYS A 231 13.23 -19.20 -9.62
N TYR A 232 13.86 -19.25 -10.79
CA TYR A 232 15.15 -19.87 -11.03
C TYR A 232 16.14 -18.77 -11.42
N GLU A 233 17.23 -18.62 -10.67
CA GLU A 233 18.31 -17.64 -10.92
C GLU A 233 19.68 -18.32 -11.07
#